data_AF-A0A6C0B9R8-F1
#
_entry.id   AF-A0A6C0B9R8-F1
#
_cell.length_a   1.000
_cell.length_b   1.000
_cell.length_c   1.000
_cell.angle_alpha   90.00
_cell.angle_beta   90.00
_cell.angle_gamma   90.00
#
_symmetry.space_group_name_H-M   'P 1'
#
loop_
_entity.id
_entity.type
_entity.pdbx_description
1 polymer ?
#
loop_
_entity_poly.entity_id
_entity_poly.type
_entity_poly.pdbx_seq_one_letter_code
_entity_poly.pdbx_strand_id
1 'polypeptide(L)'
;MAIQLRLSTTPGEYFYDRDIYGKRNPPGLLRYTADSVNFLILSVPENNTDYGWTFCEHTLENLHRVTPNTSNGKQPWKILLMIQRTTETGEIWLKAALQHRTTGKIALITSTNKKETLTLAGHKAIRTIDDEWFVGQYRMAAPTMFWKELKHRLIY
;
A
#
# COMPACT_ATOMS: atom_id res chain seq x y z
N MET A 1 13.96 -9.80 16.52
CA MET A 1 14.66 -9.34 15.31
C MET A 1 13.80 -8.29 14.64
N ALA A 2 14.28 -7.06 14.44
CA ALA A 2 13.51 -6.01 13.79
C ALA A 2 13.53 -6.18 12.25
N ILE A 3 12.44 -5.84 11.57
CA ILE A 3 12.40 -5.81 10.10
C ILE A 3 12.80 -4.40 9.64
N GLN A 4 13.85 -4.32 8.83
CA GLN A 4 14.33 -3.06 8.29
C GLN A 4 13.65 -2.75 6.95
N LEU A 5 13.11 -1.53 6.83
CA LEU A 5 12.64 -1.02 5.55
C LEU A 5 13.81 -0.74 4.61
N ARG A 6 13.59 -0.94 3.30
CA ARG A 6 14.57 -0.62 2.26
C ARG A 6 14.13 0.62 1.50
N LEU A 7 15.09 1.47 1.14
CA LEU A 7 14.83 2.64 0.30
C LEU A 7 14.39 2.20 -1.11
N SER A 8 13.33 2.81 -1.63
CA SER A 8 12.88 2.61 -3.00
C SER A 8 13.59 3.58 -3.96
N THR A 9 13.37 3.41 -5.26
CA THR A 9 13.82 4.36 -6.28
C THR A 9 13.02 5.67 -6.25
N THR A 10 11.82 5.66 -5.67
CA THR A 10 11.03 6.87 -5.46
C THR A 10 11.55 7.62 -4.24
N PRO A 11 11.94 8.90 -4.38
CA PRO A 11 12.49 9.69 -3.27
C PRO A 11 11.58 9.65 -2.03
N GLY A 12 12.17 9.36 -0.88
CA GLY A 12 11.45 9.34 0.40
C GLY A 12 10.56 8.13 0.65
N GLU A 13 10.39 7.25 -0.34
CA GLU A 13 9.58 6.05 -0.18
C GLU A 13 10.42 4.83 0.14
N TYR A 14 9.88 4.01 1.03
CA TYR A 14 10.49 2.80 1.52
C TYR A 14 9.57 1.61 1.28
N PHE A 15 10.12 0.43 1.10
CA PHE A 15 9.37 -0.80 0.98
C PHE A 15 9.80 -1.84 2.01
N TYR A 16 8.87 -2.72 2.29
CA TYR A 16 9.08 -3.92 3.09
C TYR A 16 9.66 -5.05 2.21
N ASP A 17 10.86 -5.53 2.54
CA ASP A 17 11.60 -6.51 1.73
C ASP A 17 11.47 -7.95 2.22
N ARG A 18 11.41 -8.18 3.54
CA ARG A 18 11.42 -9.52 4.14
C ARG A 18 10.47 -9.63 5.31
N ASP A 19 9.90 -10.82 5.48
CA ASP A 19 9.05 -11.13 6.62
C ASP A 19 9.78 -11.63 7.86
N ILE A 20 9.02 -11.84 8.94
CA ILE A 20 9.52 -12.34 10.21
C ILE A 20 10.22 -13.70 10.09
N TYR A 21 9.95 -14.45 9.02
CA TYR A 21 10.58 -15.75 8.73
C TYR A 21 11.77 -15.60 7.78
N GLY A 22 12.17 -14.37 7.43
CA GLY A 22 13.27 -14.07 6.53
C GLY A 22 12.94 -14.26 5.04
N LYS A 23 11.68 -14.58 4.69
CA LYS A 23 11.25 -14.81 3.31
C LYS A 23 11.20 -13.48 2.56
N ARG A 24 11.83 -13.44 1.38
CA ARG A 24 11.82 -12.25 0.52
C ARG A 24 10.43 -12.00 -0.04
N ASN A 25 10.09 -10.71 -0.14
CA ASN A 25 8.94 -10.20 -0.84
C ASN A 25 9.34 -9.88 -2.29
N PRO A 26 9.08 -10.78 -3.26
CA PRO A 26 9.52 -10.61 -4.63
C PRO A 26 8.86 -9.39 -5.29
N PRO A 27 9.56 -8.71 -6.20
CA PRO A 27 8.94 -7.66 -7.01
C PRO A 27 7.84 -8.24 -7.92
N GLY A 28 6.89 -7.40 -8.33
CA GLY A 28 5.89 -7.75 -9.35
C GLY A 28 4.64 -8.50 -8.85
N LEU A 29 4.44 -8.64 -7.53
CA LEU A 29 3.23 -9.25 -6.95
C LEU A 29 2.50 -8.28 -6.02
N LEU A 30 1.17 -8.28 -6.11
CA LEU A 30 0.32 -7.72 -5.07
C LEU A 30 0.39 -8.60 -3.84
N ARG A 31 0.58 -7.97 -2.68
CA ARG A 31 0.66 -8.69 -1.42
C ARG A 31 -0.68 -8.60 -0.72
N TYR A 32 -1.30 -9.75 -0.47
CA TYR A 32 -2.56 -9.87 0.28
C TYR A 32 -2.40 -10.55 1.65
N THR A 33 -1.23 -11.12 1.93
CA THR A 33 -1.05 -12.12 2.99
C THR A 33 -0.04 -11.71 4.05
N ALA A 34 0.26 -10.42 4.21
CA ALA A 34 1.23 -9.97 5.21
C ALA A 34 0.67 -10.12 6.63
N ASP A 35 1.43 -10.74 7.54
CA ASP A 35 1.07 -10.77 8.97
C ASP A 35 1.25 -9.41 9.64
N SER A 36 0.35 -9.05 10.54
CA SER A 36 0.40 -7.80 11.32
C SER A 36 1.71 -7.64 12.10
N VAL A 37 2.24 -8.74 12.66
CA VAL A 37 3.50 -8.77 13.40
C VAL A 37 4.68 -8.24 12.59
N ASN A 38 4.65 -8.41 11.26
CA ASN A 38 5.67 -7.87 10.38
C ASN A 38 5.79 -6.35 10.49
N PHE A 39 4.65 -5.67 10.68
CA PHE A 39 4.56 -4.20 10.74
C PHE A 39 4.83 -3.68 12.15
N LEU A 40 4.44 -4.43 13.19
CA LEU A 40 4.70 -4.09 14.58
C LEU A 40 6.21 -4.00 14.88
N ILE A 41 7.01 -4.89 14.29
CA ILE A 41 8.47 -4.93 14.50
C ILE A 41 9.26 -4.17 13.44
N LEU A 42 8.61 -3.33 12.62
CA LEU A 42 9.30 -2.47 11.67
C LEU A 42 10.20 -1.47 12.39
N SER A 43 11.44 -1.40 11.90
CA SER A 43 12.35 -0.27 12.13
C SER A 43 12.12 0.75 11.02
N VAL A 44 11.38 1.81 11.35
CA VAL A 44 11.05 2.88 10.40
C VAL A 44 12.09 4.00 10.53
N PRO A 45 12.73 4.44 9.42
CA PRO A 45 13.66 5.56 9.46
C PRO A 45 13.03 6.85 9.98
N GLU A 46 13.82 7.66 10.65
CA GLU A 46 13.43 9.02 11.03
C GLU A 46 13.50 9.94 9.80
N ASN A 47 12.38 10.02 9.09
CA ASN A 47 12.12 11.05 8.09
C ASN A 47 10.73 11.64 8.38
N ASN A 48 10.64 12.97 8.36
CA ASN A 48 9.44 13.75 8.66
C ASN A 48 8.89 14.47 7.42
N THR A 49 9.45 14.22 6.24
CA THR A 49 8.93 14.76 4.98
C THR A 49 7.81 13.87 4.48
N ASP A 50 6.63 14.46 4.31
CA ASP A 50 5.43 13.76 3.87
C ASP A 50 5.32 13.71 2.33
N TYR A 51 6.18 14.40 1.59
CA TYR A 51 6.24 14.41 0.11
C TYR A 51 4.87 14.69 -0.57
N GLY A 52 4.02 15.48 0.08
CA GLY A 52 2.67 15.83 -0.41
C GLY A 52 1.63 14.73 -0.21
N TRP A 53 1.95 13.68 0.56
CA TRP A 53 0.99 12.67 0.97
C TRP A 53 0.12 13.18 2.13
N THR A 54 -1.17 12.89 2.08
CA THR A 54 -2.15 13.22 3.14
C THR A 54 -2.99 12.01 3.49
N PHE A 55 -3.48 11.91 4.72
CA PHE A 55 -4.36 10.81 5.13
C PHE A 55 -5.75 10.92 4.48
N CYS A 56 -6.33 9.77 4.16
CA CYS A 56 -7.68 9.69 3.60
C CYS A 56 -8.69 9.19 4.61
N GLU A 57 -9.94 9.59 4.42
CA GLU A 57 -11.07 9.04 5.16
C GLU A 57 -11.37 7.59 4.77
N HIS A 58 -11.89 6.83 5.74
CA HIS A 58 -12.24 5.43 5.56
C HIS A 58 -13.68 5.26 5.05
N THR A 59 -13.91 5.65 3.79
CA THR A 59 -15.22 5.53 3.13
C THR A 59 -15.31 4.26 2.28
N LEU A 60 -16.53 3.83 1.96
CA LEU A 60 -16.75 2.72 1.02
C LEU A 60 -16.21 3.04 -0.37
N GLU A 61 -16.37 4.29 -0.81
CA GLU A 61 -15.84 4.79 -2.07
C GLU A 61 -14.31 4.63 -2.13
N ASN A 62 -13.59 5.09 -1.12
CA ASN A 62 -12.13 4.94 -1.05
C ASN A 62 -11.72 3.46 -1.01
N LEU A 63 -12.49 2.59 -0.34
CA LEU A 63 -12.21 1.16 -0.36
C LEU A 63 -12.35 0.59 -1.78
N HIS A 64 -13.36 0.99 -2.55
CA HIS A 64 -13.54 0.56 -3.94
C HIS A 64 -12.36 0.98 -4.83
N ARG A 65 -11.85 2.20 -4.67
CA ARG A 65 -10.71 2.76 -5.42
C ARG A 65 -9.38 2.03 -5.21
N VAL A 66 -9.27 1.21 -4.16
CA VAL A 66 -8.04 0.42 -3.86
C VAL A 66 -8.28 -1.08 -3.83
N THR A 67 -9.48 -1.55 -4.15
CA THR A 67 -9.80 -2.98 -4.13
C THR A 67 -9.79 -3.53 -5.55
N PRO A 68 -8.83 -4.39 -5.94
CA PRO A 68 -8.77 -4.93 -7.29
C PRO A 68 -10.04 -5.72 -7.64
N ASN A 69 -10.59 -5.56 -8.84
CA ASN A 69 -11.75 -6.32 -9.30
C ASN A 69 -11.34 -7.74 -9.72
N THR A 70 -10.94 -8.54 -8.72
CA THR A 70 -10.48 -9.93 -8.84
C THR A 70 -11.12 -10.76 -7.73
N SER A 71 -11.06 -12.09 -7.82
CA SER A 71 -11.55 -12.98 -6.76
C SER A 71 -10.93 -12.69 -5.38
N ASN A 72 -9.64 -12.33 -5.35
CA ASN A 72 -8.93 -11.97 -4.12
C ASN A 72 -9.28 -10.56 -3.61
N GLY A 73 -9.63 -9.63 -4.51
CA GLY A 73 -10.08 -8.30 -4.11
C GLY A 73 -11.52 -8.27 -3.60
N LYS A 74 -12.40 -9.16 -4.09
CA LYS A 74 -13.79 -9.30 -3.59
C LYS A 74 -13.92 -9.94 -2.20
N GLN A 75 -12.80 -10.19 -1.52
CA GLN A 75 -12.78 -10.66 -0.13
C GLN A 75 -13.21 -9.54 0.84
N PRO A 76 -13.62 -9.87 2.08
CA PRO A 76 -14.12 -8.89 3.04
C PRO A 76 -12.98 -8.05 3.64
N TRP A 77 -12.50 -7.06 2.88
CA TRP A 77 -11.47 -6.13 3.30
C TRP A 77 -12.04 -4.96 4.12
N LYS A 78 -11.21 -4.35 4.96
CA LYS A 78 -11.43 -3.03 5.55
C LYS A 78 -10.17 -2.19 5.43
N ILE A 79 -10.32 -0.87 5.35
CA ILE A 79 -9.17 0.05 5.35
C ILE A 79 -8.58 0.09 6.78
N LEU A 80 -7.29 -0.24 6.91
CA LEU A 80 -6.53 0.08 8.12
C LEU A 80 -5.91 1.47 8.03
N LEU A 81 -5.32 1.77 6.88
CA LEU A 81 -4.66 3.04 6.62
C LEU A 81 -4.73 3.35 5.13
N MET A 82 -4.92 4.62 4.80
CA MET A 82 -4.85 5.11 3.44
C MET A 82 -4.26 6.51 3.41
N ILE A 83 -3.40 6.75 2.43
CA ILE A 83 -2.87 8.07 2.09
C ILE A 83 -3.08 8.35 0.60
N GLN A 84 -3.23 9.63 0.28
CA GLN A 84 -3.34 10.13 -1.09
C GLN A 84 -2.29 11.19 -1.41
N ARG A 85 -1.97 11.29 -2.69
CA ARG A 85 -1.22 12.41 -3.25
C ARG A 85 -1.78 12.75 -4.62
N THR A 86 -2.01 14.02 -4.88
CA THR A 86 -2.39 14.52 -6.20
C THR A 86 -1.18 15.19 -6.84
N THR A 87 -0.87 14.82 -8.08
CA THR A 87 0.19 15.46 -8.87
C THR A 87 -0.30 16.79 -9.46
N GLU A 88 0.62 17.61 -9.95
CA GLU A 88 0.30 18.85 -10.67
C GLU A 88 -0.54 18.60 -11.94
N THR A 89 -0.44 17.40 -12.52
CA THR A 89 -1.19 16.98 -13.71
C THR A 89 -2.59 16.43 -13.39
N GLY A 90 -3.01 16.46 -12.12
CA GLY A 90 -4.31 15.95 -11.66
C GLY A 90 -4.37 14.43 -11.49
N GLU A 91 -3.24 13.72 -11.61
CA GLU A 91 -3.17 12.29 -11.31
C GLU A 91 -3.21 12.08 -9.79
N ILE A 92 -4.08 11.20 -9.33
CA ILE A 92 -4.25 10.90 -7.91
C ILE A 92 -3.69 9.52 -7.64
N TRP A 93 -2.77 9.46 -6.69
CA TRP A 93 -2.20 8.22 -6.18
C TRP A 93 -2.76 7.92 -4.80
N LEU A 94 -3.12 6.66 -4.58
CA LEU A 94 -3.50 6.11 -3.29
C LEU A 94 -2.51 5.03 -2.87
N LYS A 95 -2.14 5.02 -1.59
CA LYS A 95 -1.44 3.89 -0.95
C LYS A 95 -2.25 3.45 0.26
N ALA A 96 -2.56 2.17 0.33
CA ALA A 96 -3.45 1.62 1.35
C ALA A 96 -2.92 0.33 1.97
N ALA A 97 -3.11 0.22 3.29
CA ALA A 97 -3.09 -1.05 4.00
C ALA A 97 -4.54 -1.49 4.23
N LEU A 98 -4.92 -2.63 3.66
CA LEU A 98 -6.23 -3.25 3.85
C LEU A 98 -6.08 -4.46 4.77
N GLN A 99 -7.01 -4.66 5.70
CA GLN A 99 -7.04 -5.86 6.53
C GLN A 99 -8.21 -6.75 6.14
N HIS A 100 -7.93 -8.03 5.98
CA HIS A 100 -8.94 -9.05 5.79
C HIS A 100 -9.71 -9.23 7.10
N ARG A 101 -11.04 -9.08 7.08
CA ARG A 101 -11.86 -9.12 8.30
C ARG A 101 -11.78 -10.47 9.03
N THR A 102 -11.71 -11.58 8.30
CA THR A 102 -11.63 -12.93 8.90
C THR A 102 -10.23 -13.35 9.32
N THR A 103 -9.22 -13.20 8.45
CA THR A 103 -7.88 -13.75 8.68
C THR A 103 -6.93 -12.77 9.37
N GLY A 104 -7.29 -11.49 9.46
CA GLY A 104 -6.42 -10.43 9.98
C GLY A 104 -5.21 -10.10 9.09
N LYS A 105 -5.04 -10.81 7.96
CA LYS A 105 -3.95 -10.58 7.01
C LYS A 105 -4.07 -9.20 6.38
N ILE A 106 -2.92 -8.61 6.07
CA ILE A 106 -2.82 -7.26 5.54
C ILE A 106 -2.40 -7.32 4.06
N ALA A 107 -3.15 -6.60 3.24
CA ALA A 107 -2.80 -6.29 1.88
C ALA A 107 -2.19 -4.88 1.78
N LEU A 108 -1.14 -4.73 0.98
CA LEU A 108 -0.50 -3.44 0.71
C LEU A 108 -0.72 -3.09 -0.76
N ILE A 109 -1.41 -1.99 -1.01
CA ILE A 109 -1.93 -1.63 -2.32
C ILE A 109 -1.46 -0.24 -2.73
N THR A 110 -1.04 -0.09 -3.98
CA THR A 110 -0.89 1.21 -4.65
C THR A 110 -1.92 1.30 -5.77
N SER A 111 -2.72 2.36 -5.78
CA SER A 111 -3.73 2.63 -6.80
C SER A 111 -3.54 4.03 -7.41
N THR A 112 -3.99 4.22 -8.65
CA THR A 112 -4.01 5.51 -9.33
C THR A 112 -5.24 5.60 -10.25
N ASN A 113 -5.72 6.82 -10.48
CA ASN A 113 -6.76 7.09 -11.49
C ASN A 113 -6.21 7.14 -12.93
N LYS A 114 -4.91 6.85 -13.13
CA LYS A 114 -4.26 6.91 -14.44
C LYS A 114 -3.54 5.60 -14.77
N LYS A 115 -4.19 4.76 -15.58
CA LYS A 115 -3.66 3.45 -15.99
C LYS A 115 -2.32 3.56 -16.69
N GLU A 116 -2.17 4.57 -17.54
CA GLU A 116 -1.01 4.74 -18.44
C GLU A 116 0.28 4.83 -17.63
N THR A 117 0.27 5.55 -16.51
CA THR A 117 1.44 5.74 -15.65
C THR A 117 1.98 4.42 -15.10
N LEU A 118 1.09 3.49 -14.72
CA LEU A 118 1.49 2.15 -14.28
C LEU A 118 2.11 1.35 -15.42
N THR A 119 1.50 1.39 -16.61
CA THR A 119 1.94 0.59 -17.75
C THR A 119 3.22 1.09 -18.39
N LEU A 120 3.46 2.40 -18.39
CA LEU A 120 4.71 3.02 -18.87
C LEU A 120 5.91 2.61 -18.00
N ALA A 121 5.70 2.37 -16.71
CA ALA A 121 6.69 1.82 -15.80
C ALA A 121 6.91 0.29 -15.99
N GLY A 122 6.29 -0.32 -17.00
CA GLY A 122 6.37 -1.77 -17.26
C GLY A 122 5.58 -2.62 -16.26
N HIS A 123 4.70 -2.02 -15.46
CA HIS A 123 3.89 -2.73 -14.49
C HIS A 123 2.55 -3.17 -15.08
N LYS A 124 2.03 -4.30 -14.60
CA LYS A 124 0.65 -4.71 -14.89
C LYS A 124 -0.31 -3.84 -14.07
N ALA A 125 -1.33 -3.32 -14.72
CA ALA A 125 -2.41 -2.59 -14.08
C ALA A 125 -3.66 -3.49 -13.99
N ILE A 126 -4.29 -3.53 -12.82
CA ILE A 126 -5.52 -4.27 -12.55
C ILE A 126 -6.59 -3.25 -12.19
N ARG A 127 -7.72 -3.28 -12.90
CA ARG A 127 -8.84 -2.38 -12.59
C ARG A 127 -9.37 -2.65 -11.19
N THR A 128 -9.76 -1.60 -10.47
CA THR A 128 -10.40 -1.74 -9.16
C THR A 128 -11.90 -1.97 -9.29
N ILE A 129 -12.59 -2.07 -8.15
CA ILE A 129 -14.06 -2.07 -8.11
C ILE A 129 -14.60 -0.74 -8.64
N ASP A 130 -13.92 0.35 -8.33
CA ASP A 130 -14.12 1.62 -9.03
C ASP A 130 -13.50 1.55 -10.43
N ASP A 131 -14.31 1.80 -11.47
CA ASP A 131 -13.92 1.61 -12.87
C ASP A 131 -12.91 2.66 -13.36
N GLU A 132 -12.78 3.80 -12.68
CA GLU A 132 -11.84 4.86 -13.01
C GLU A 132 -10.45 4.65 -12.39
N TRP A 133 -10.30 3.60 -11.57
CA TRP A 133 -9.11 3.37 -10.77
C TRP A 133 -8.41 2.06 -11.10
N PHE A 134 -7.09 2.07 -10.92
CA PHE A 134 -6.21 0.99 -11.29
C PHE A 134 -5.16 0.74 -10.21
N VAL A 135 -5.03 -0.52 -9.81
CA VAL A 135 -3.99 -0.99 -8.91
C VAL A 135 -2.81 -1.53 -9.70
N GLY A 136 -1.60 -1.10 -9.31
CA GLY A 136 -0.36 -1.62 -9.86
C GLY A 136 0.05 -2.95 -9.26
N GLN A 137 0.39 -3.93 -10.10
CA GLN A 137 0.88 -5.24 -9.64
C GLN A 137 2.38 -5.19 -9.35
N TYR A 138 2.76 -4.54 -8.26
CA TYR A 138 4.14 -4.45 -7.79
C TYR A 138 4.19 -4.30 -6.27
N ARG A 139 5.41 -4.37 -5.74
CA ARG A 139 5.68 -4.18 -4.32
C ARG A 139 5.48 -2.72 -3.96
N MET A 140 4.53 -2.45 -3.06
CA MET A 140 4.29 -1.11 -2.55
C MET A 140 5.53 -0.55 -1.83
N ALA A 141 5.98 0.62 -2.26
CA ALA A 141 6.78 1.54 -1.46
C ALA A 141 5.87 2.66 -0.93
N ALA A 142 6.21 3.27 0.20
CA ALA A 142 5.44 4.35 0.82
C ALA A 142 6.33 5.25 1.67
N PRO A 143 5.96 6.53 1.91
CA PRO A 143 6.71 7.43 2.79
C PRO A 143 6.75 6.92 4.23
N THR A 144 7.71 7.41 5.02
CA THR A 144 7.90 7.01 6.43
C THR A 144 6.65 7.23 7.28
N MET A 145 5.89 8.31 7.02
CA MET A 145 4.63 8.59 7.72
C MET A 145 3.65 7.41 7.63
N PHE A 146 3.57 6.74 6.47
CA PHE A 146 2.68 5.60 6.25
C PHE A 146 3.06 4.44 7.16
N TRP A 147 4.34 4.11 7.21
CA TRP A 147 4.84 2.98 8.00
C TRP A 147 4.75 3.23 9.50
N LYS A 148 5.03 4.46 9.95
CA LYS A 148 4.85 4.88 11.35
C LYS A 148 3.39 4.75 11.76
N GLU A 149 2.48 5.31 10.97
CA GLU A 149 1.05 5.28 11.28
C GLU A 149 0.45 3.88 11.21
N LEU A 150 0.85 3.05 10.23
CA LEU A 150 0.40 1.66 10.15
C LEU A 150 0.80 0.88 11.41
N LYS A 151 2.03 1.08 11.89
CA LYS A 151 2.49 0.47 13.14
C LYS A 151 1.67 0.95 14.34
N HIS A 152 1.36 2.25 14.41
CA HIS A 152 0.55 2.83 15.48
C HIS A 152 -0.87 2.23 15.52
N ARG A 153 -1.56 2.15 14.38
CA ARG A 153 -2.92 1.58 14.25
C ARG A 153 -3.04 0.08 14.47
N LEU A 154 -1.90 -0.63 14.55
CA LEU A 154 -1.88 -2.05 14.89
C LEU A 154 -1.65 -2.28 16.39
N ILE A 155 -1.27 -1.24 17.13
CA ILE A 155 -1.05 -1.27 18.58
C ILE A 155 -2.31 -0.81 19.32
N TYR A 156 -2.97 0.23 18.80
CA TYR A 156 -4.16 0.87 19.38
C TYR A 156 -5.37 0.70 18.44
#